data_AF-A0A920T0T4-F1
#
_entry.id   AF-A0A920T0T4-F1
#
_cell.length_a   1.000
_cell.length_b   1.000
_cell.length_c   1.000
_cell.angle_alpha   90.00
_cell.angle_beta   90.00
_cell.angle_gamma   90.00
#
_symmetry.space_group_name_H-M   'P 1'
#
loop_
_entity.id
_entity.type
_entity.pdbx_description
1 polymer ?
#
loop_
_entity_poly.entity_id
_entity_poly.type
_entity_poly.pdbx_seq_one_letter_code
_entity_poly.pdbx_strand_id
1 'polypeptide(L)'
;MRPYRWQKKFPHHQQNDGFARAISDKLIPSLYAARTYIEVGQLSSPEIRLGILSARSEAGKLADTDSRYAPLYSKIRVLAEEADTASRIS
;
A
#
# COMPACT_ATOMS: atom_id res chain seq x y z
N MET A 1 6.21 52.10 12.00
CA MET A 1 6.43 51.14 13.11
C MET A 1 5.64 49.87 12.77
N ARG A 2 6.39 48.79 12.47
CA ARG A 2 6.06 47.37 12.13
C ARG A 2 4.76 46.99 11.38
N PRO A 3 4.86 46.35 10.19
CA PRO A 3 3.75 45.62 9.58
C PRO A 3 3.63 44.21 10.17
N TYR A 4 2.43 43.82 10.64
CA TYR A 4 2.15 42.44 11.04
C TYR A 4 1.85 41.59 9.82
N ARG A 5 2.91 41.10 9.18
CA ARG A 5 2.88 40.04 8.17
C ARG A 5 2.63 38.71 8.87
N TRP A 6 1.38 38.33 9.05
CA TRP A 6 1.01 36.98 9.45
C TRP A 6 1.20 36.02 8.28
N GLN A 7 2.44 35.58 8.07
CA GLN A 7 2.70 34.32 7.37
C GLN A 7 2.10 33.20 8.22
N LYS A 8 0.92 32.70 7.83
CA LYS A 8 0.46 31.39 8.25
C LYS A 8 1.49 30.37 7.76
N LYS A 9 2.38 29.93 8.65
CA LYS A 9 3.14 28.70 8.45
C LYS A 9 2.13 27.57 8.41
N PHE A 10 1.95 26.94 7.25
CA PHE A 10 1.23 25.68 7.11
C PHE A 10 2.26 24.54 7.09
N PRO A 11 2.48 23.80 8.19
CA PRO A 11 3.30 22.61 8.15
C PRO A 11 2.39 21.41 7.85
N HIS A 12 2.06 21.16 6.59
CA HIS A 12 1.29 19.95 6.21
C HIS A 12 1.94 19.10 5.11
N HIS A 13 3.14 19.44 4.63
CA HIS A 13 3.77 18.69 3.53
C HIS A 13 4.50 17.41 3.97
N GLN A 14 5.08 17.37 5.17
CA GLN A 14 6.06 16.34 5.50
C GLN A 14 5.47 14.93 5.74
N GLN A 15 4.19 14.83 6.14
CA GLN A 15 3.54 13.52 6.32
C GLN A 15 3.04 12.94 4.99
N ASN A 16 2.50 13.77 4.09
CA ASN A 16 2.00 13.31 2.79
C ASN A 16 3.09 12.70 1.91
N ASP A 17 4.31 13.22 1.99
CA ASP A 17 5.45 12.72 1.21
C ASP A 17 5.82 11.28 1.62
N GLY A 18 5.71 10.95 2.91
CA GLY A 18 5.97 9.60 3.42
C GLY A 18 4.93 8.58 2.97
N PHE A 19 3.64 8.95 2.98
CA PHE A 19 2.55 8.09 2.50
C PHE A 19 2.63 7.87 0.99
N ALA A 20 2.82 8.94 0.21
CA ALA A 20 2.96 8.85 -1.24
C ALA A 20 4.12 7.93 -1.63
N ARG A 21 5.23 8.03 -0.89
CA ARG A 21 6.41 7.20 -1.11
C ARG A 21 6.19 5.73 -0.75
N ALA A 22 5.53 5.43 0.37
CA ALA A 22 5.18 4.05 0.71
C ALA A 22 4.26 3.40 -0.33
N ILE A 23 3.30 4.18 -0.86
CA ILE A 23 2.41 3.72 -1.92
C ILE A 23 3.19 3.48 -3.22
N SER A 24 3.99 4.45 -3.66
CA SER A 24 4.71 4.43 -4.93
C SER A 24 5.87 3.44 -4.94
N ASP A 25 6.69 3.42 -3.89
CA ASP A 25 7.94 2.65 -3.88
C ASP A 25 7.73 1.19 -3.48
N LYS A 26 6.60 0.86 -2.82
CA LYS A 26 6.38 -0.48 -2.28
C LYS A 26 5.02 -1.08 -2.62
N LEU A 27 3.93 -0.39 -2.30
CA LEU A 27 2.58 -0.96 -2.42
C LEU A 27 2.22 -1.23 -3.89
N ILE A 28 2.37 -0.23 -4.77
CA ILE A 28 2.06 -0.37 -6.19
C ILE A 28 2.97 -1.41 -6.85
N PRO A 29 4.32 -1.37 -6.72
CA PRO A 29 5.19 -2.38 -7.30
C PRO A 29 4.88 -3.81 -6.83
N SER A 30 4.54 -4.00 -5.55
CA SER A 30 4.25 -5.33 -5.02
C SER A 30 2.96 -5.93 -5.62
N LEU A 31 1.92 -5.11 -5.76
CA LEU A 31 0.68 -5.53 -6.42
C LEU A 31 0.87 -5.72 -7.93
N TYR A 32 1.67 -4.87 -8.57
CA TYR A 32 1.95 -4.96 -10.00
C TYR A 32 2.75 -6.24 -10.34
N ALA A 33 3.72 -6.60 -9.52
CA ALA A 33 4.45 -7.86 -9.66
C ALA A 33 3.49 -9.05 -9.57
N ALA A 34 2.66 -9.13 -8.53
CA ALA A 34 1.68 -10.20 -8.39
C ALA A 34 0.72 -10.28 -9.59
N ARG A 35 0.22 -9.13 -10.06
CA ARG A 35 -0.60 -9.05 -11.28
C ARG A 35 0.14 -9.57 -12.51
N THR A 36 1.41 -9.23 -12.67
CA THR A 36 2.23 -9.67 -13.82
C THR A 36 2.30 -11.19 -13.88
N TYR A 37 2.59 -11.86 -12.76
CA TYR A 37 2.64 -13.33 -12.70
C TYR A 37 1.30 -13.98 -13.08
N ILE A 38 0.18 -13.39 -12.63
CA ILE A 38 -1.16 -13.84 -13.02
C ILE A 38 -1.38 -13.64 -14.53
N GLU A 39 -1.03 -12.48 -15.07
CA GLU A 39 -1.23 -12.12 -16.48
C GLU A 39 -0.42 -13.01 -17.43
N VAL A 40 0.80 -13.43 -17.04
CA VAL A 40 1.63 -14.35 -17.84
C VAL A 40 1.30 -15.82 -17.61
N GLY A 41 0.23 -16.14 -16.86
CA GLY A 41 -0.25 -17.49 -16.63
C GLY A 41 0.54 -18.32 -15.61
N GLN A 42 1.45 -17.69 -14.86
CA GLN A 42 2.23 -18.33 -13.80
C GLN A 42 1.45 -18.36 -12.47
N LEU A 43 0.29 -19.01 -12.47
CA LEU A 43 -0.66 -18.99 -11.34
C LEU A 43 -0.14 -19.66 -10.06
N SER A 44 0.83 -20.56 -10.19
CA SER A 44 1.49 -21.24 -9.07
C SER A 44 2.74 -20.52 -8.55
N SER A 45 3.06 -19.35 -9.12
CA SER A 45 4.26 -18.60 -8.71
C SER A 45 4.11 -18.08 -7.28
N PRO A 46 5.06 -18.37 -6.36
CA PRO A 46 5.01 -17.87 -4.99
C PRO A 46 5.03 -16.33 -4.92
N GLU A 47 5.53 -15.67 -5.95
CA GLU A 47 5.61 -14.22 -6.11
C GLU A 47 4.23 -13.55 -6.10
N ILE A 48 3.18 -14.24 -6.54
CA ILE A 48 1.80 -13.75 -6.42
C ILE A 48 1.47 -13.54 -4.94
N ARG A 49 1.65 -14.59 -4.14
CA ARG A 49 1.39 -14.57 -2.70
C ARG A 49 2.31 -13.60 -1.97
N LEU A 50 3.60 -13.59 -2.31
CA LEU A 50 4.59 -12.70 -1.68
C LEU A 50 4.30 -11.23 -1.99
N GLY A 51 3.95 -10.88 -3.23
CA GLY A 51 3.59 -9.52 -3.63
C GLY A 51 2.36 -9.01 -2.88
N ILE A 52 1.33 -9.85 -2.78
CA ILE A 52 0.09 -9.48 -2.07
C ILE A 52 0.34 -9.35 -0.55
N LEU A 53 1.11 -10.25 0.07
CA LEU A 53 1.45 -10.17 1.49
C LEU A 53 2.32 -8.94 1.82
N SER A 54 3.27 -8.60 0.95
CA SER A 54 4.09 -7.39 1.07
C SER A 54 3.21 -6.13 1.03
N ALA A 55 2.31 -6.05 0.03
CA ALA A 55 1.36 -4.94 -0.10
C ALA A 55 0.46 -4.83 1.15
N ARG A 56 0.00 -5.96 1.70
CA ARG A 56 -0.80 -5.99 2.94
C ARG A 56 -0.03 -5.40 4.11
N SER A 57 1.24 -5.77 4.28
CA SER A 57 2.07 -5.27 5.37
C SER A 57 2.25 -3.75 5.28
N GLU A 58 2.57 -3.22 4.10
CA GLU A 58 2.73 -1.77 3.92
C GLU A 58 1.41 -1.02 4.10
N ALA A 59 0.29 -1.54 3.57
CA ALA A 59 -1.03 -0.94 3.78
C ALA A 59 -1.45 -0.92 5.27
N GLY A 60 -1.08 -1.95 6.03
CA GLY A 60 -1.29 -1.99 7.48
C GLY A 60 -0.54 -0.86 8.19
N LYS A 61 0.74 -0.66 7.86
CA LYS A 61 1.54 0.46 8.41
C LYS A 61 0.90 1.81 8.08
N LEU A 62 0.37 1.98 6.88
CA LEU A 62 -0.33 3.23 6.50
C LEU A 62 -1.60 3.42 7.33
N ALA A 63 -2.40 2.37 7.53
CA ALA A 63 -3.63 2.43 8.31
C ALA A 63 -3.38 2.66 9.80
N ASP A 64 -2.31 2.10 10.36
CA ASP A 64 -1.87 2.33 11.74
C ASP A 64 -1.40 3.77 11.95
N THR A 65 -0.76 4.35 10.93
CA THR A 65 -0.26 5.75 10.98
C THR A 65 -1.38 6.75 10.71
N ASP A 66 -2.29 6.46 9.79
CA ASP A 66 -3.41 7.32 9.39
C ASP A 66 -4.63 6.48 8.99
N SER A 67 -5.72 6.64 9.77
CA SER A 67 -6.95 5.86 9.64
C SER A 67 -7.66 6.04 8.29
N ARG A 68 -7.33 7.09 7.51
CA ARG A 68 -7.84 7.27 6.14
C ARG A 68 -7.45 6.12 5.21
N TYR A 69 -6.37 5.39 5.52
CA TYR A 69 -5.93 4.23 4.75
C TYR A 69 -6.53 2.90 5.22
N ALA A 70 -7.37 2.88 6.26
CA ALA A 70 -8.02 1.65 6.73
C ALA A 70 -8.85 0.93 5.63
N PRO A 71 -9.59 1.61 4.74
CA PRO A 71 -10.27 0.95 3.63
C PRO A 71 -9.32 0.29 2.62
N LEU A 72 -8.14 0.89 2.38
CA LEU A 72 -7.11 0.32 1.51
C LEU A 72 -6.55 -0.97 2.11
N TYR A 73 -6.20 -0.93 3.41
CA TYR A 73 -5.75 -2.11 4.13
C TYR A 73 -6.79 -3.24 4.10
N SER A 74 -8.07 -2.92 4.34
CA SER A 74 -9.15 -3.91 4.31
C SER A 74 -9.24 -4.63 2.96
N LYS A 75 -9.18 -3.89 1.84
CA LYS A 75 -9.21 -4.48 0.49
C LYS A 75 -8.02 -5.40 0.22
N ILE A 76 -6.81 -4.97 0.60
CA ILE A 76 -5.60 -5.77 0.38
C ILE A 76 -5.57 -6.98 1.32
N ARG A 77 -6.15 -6.87 2.52
CA ARG A 77 -6.31 -8.01 3.44
C ARG A 77 -7.20 -9.10 2.82
N VAL A 78 -8.36 -8.73 2.28
CA VAL A 78 -9.25 -9.68 1.59
C VAL A 78 -8.54 -10.34 0.41
N LEU A 79 -7.84 -9.55 -0.42
CA LEU A 79 -7.05 -10.09 -1.52
C LEU A 79 -5.98 -11.10 -1.07
N ALA A 80 -5.33 -10.84 0.07
CA ALA A 80 -4.35 -11.76 0.65
C ALA A 80 -4.98 -13.08 1.14
N GLU A 81 -6.18 -13.01 1.70
CA GLU A 81 -6.93 -14.19 2.14
C GLU A 81 -7.39 -15.04 0.95
N GLU A 82 -7.84 -14.40 -0.12
CA GLU A 82 -8.18 -15.07 -1.38
C GLU A 82 -6.96 -15.74 -2.03
N ALA A 83 -5.83 -15.04 -2.08
CA ALA A 83 -4.58 -15.60 -2.63
C ALA A 83 -4.03 -16.77 -1.80
N ASP A 84 -4.12 -16.70 -0.47
CA ASP A 84 -3.72 -17.80 0.42
C ASP A 84 -4.66 -19.01 0.27
N THR A 85 -5.96 -18.77 0.07
CA THR A 85 -6.95 -19.82 -0.20
C THR A 85 -6.67 -20.50 -1.54
N ALA A 86 -6.47 -19.72 -2.60
CA ALA A 86 -6.14 -20.24 -3.93
C ALA A 86 -4.86 -21.10 -3.92
N SER A 87 -3.82 -20.64 -3.20
CA SER A 87 -2.55 -21.37 -3.04
C SER A 87 -2.68 -22.70 -2.30
N ARG A 88 -3.75 -22.94 -1.52
CA ARG A 88 -3.97 -24.20 -0.78
C ARG A 88 -4.76 -25.23 -1.59
N ILE A 89 -5.46 -24.78 -2.62
CA ILE A 89 -6.36 -25.62 -3.44
C ILE A 89 -5.64 -26.11 -4.72
N SER A 90 -4.58 -25.42 -5.15
CA SER A 90 -3.68 -25.82 -6.25
C SER A 90 -2.66 -26.86 -5.81
#